data_AF-A0A6H5KLN0-F1
#
_entry.id   AF-A0A6H5KLN0-F1
#
_cell.length_a   1.000
_cell.length_b   1.000
_cell.length_c   1.000
_cell.angle_alpha   90.00
_cell.angle_beta   90.00
_cell.angle_gamma   90.00
#
_symmetry.space_group_name_H-M   'P 1'
#
loop_
_entity.id
_entity.type
_entity.pdbx_description
1 polymer ?
#
loop_
_entity_poly.entity_id
_entity_poly.type
_entity_poly.pdbx_seq_one_letter_code
_entity_poly.pdbx_strand_id
1 'polypeptide(L)'
;MPFNYLHDAALKGSAKLTEALLATAALDINERTEDGFTPLDVAAQEGHHRVARILLGHNASVTVASENGWTPLMLSAQNGHVVMTKLLIDAGSDVNAATAEGITSLHQAADEGHSEILSMLVKAGANPDTRAHTGSTPLYDAAFHGHLDIVRKLLRLGVRPAIPMFQPDGSTRVALDVAAQKGHSEVVRELIQHRGIKACAGATGGAIALNLATKNQHVDTMRLLLVAGVVDTGMSLFTAATLGRERAVKLLLQQKWATRGDRYIDSRNECHCTPLFVAVSAAAPRVVRLLLDAGANEKLTRPLSYSFNGRMKNETLLGLADNNLRYEVLDGRRATKVETNRLEEARRLLLRVEAVRAVSWLWGTTSPAYAAPLGTGGNRDASGGASRLGVHIARRETRAHSSGALLATLFRYSVKT
;
A
#
# COMPACT_ATOMS: atom_id res chain seq x y z
N MET A 1 37.96 -4.30 23.75
CA MET A 1 38.97 -4.44 22.68
C MET A 1 39.20 -3.05 22.14
N PRO A 2 40.41 -2.48 22.21
CA PRO A 2 40.57 -1.03 22.19
C PRO A 2 40.19 -0.51 20.80
N PHE A 3 39.26 0.44 20.76
CA PHE A 3 39.13 1.34 19.62
C PHE A 3 40.50 1.97 19.40
N ASN A 4 41.12 1.65 18.28
CA ASN A 4 42.47 2.08 18.00
C ASN A 4 42.51 3.62 17.87
N TYR A 5 43.62 4.25 18.27
CA TYR A 5 43.68 5.70 18.43
C TYR A 5 43.34 6.48 17.15
N LEU A 6 43.70 5.94 15.97
CA LEU A 6 43.35 6.54 14.67
C LEU A 6 41.87 6.41 14.34
N HIS A 7 41.21 5.29 14.67
CA HIS A 7 39.76 5.14 14.48
C HIS A 7 38.99 6.10 15.40
N ASP A 8 39.40 6.28 16.66
CA ASP A 8 38.77 7.26 17.56
C ASP A 8 38.99 8.71 17.09
N ALA A 9 40.19 9.02 16.58
CA ALA A 9 40.47 10.31 15.95
C ALA A 9 39.57 10.57 14.74
N ALA A 10 39.41 9.55 13.88
CA ALA A 10 38.56 9.58 12.71
C ALA A 10 37.08 9.74 13.08
N LEU A 11 36.60 8.98 14.05
CA LEU A 11 35.21 9.05 14.55
C LEU A 11 34.90 10.45 15.10
N LYS A 12 35.81 11.03 15.89
CA LYS A 12 35.67 12.37 16.47
C LYS A 12 35.91 13.51 15.46
N GLY A 13 36.41 13.22 14.26
CA GLY A 13 36.76 14.22 13.27
C GLY A 13 37.95 15.12 13.66
N SER A 14 38.81 14.66 14.57
CA SER A 14 39.88 15.48 15.15
C SER A 14 41.14 15.48 14.29
N ALA A 15 41.17 16.35 13.28
CA ALA A 15 42.31 16.52 12.37
C ALA A 15 43.66 16.71 13.10
N LYS A 16 43.68 17.53 14.16
CA LYS A 16 44.88 17.77 14.97
C LYS A 16 45.40 16.50 15.65
N LEU A 17 44.48 15.69 16.16
CA LEU A 17 44.83 14.44 16.84
C LEU A 17 45.29 13.41 15.82
N THR A 18 44.65 13.33 14.64
CA THR A 18 45.12 12.49 13.53
C THR A 18 46.54 12.86 13.10
N GLU A 19 46.84 14.15 12.87
CA GLU A 19 48.20 14.61 12.52
C GLU A 19 49.23 14.25 13.59
N ALA A 20 48.90 14.49 14.88
CA ALA A 20 49.79 14.17 16.00
C ALA A 20 50.08 12.67 16.10
N LEU A 21 49.06 11.82 15.94
CA LEU A 21 49.21 10.37 15.96
C LEU A 21 50.10 9.87 14.81
N LEU A 22 49.87 10.36 13.58
CA LEU A 22 50.66 9.97 12.41
C LEU A 22 52.11 10.49 12.45
N ALA A 23 52.37 11.58 13.17
CA ALA A 23 53.71 12.15 13.32
C ALA A 23 54.55 11.47 14.42
N THR A 24 53.93 10.84 15.42
CA THR A 24 54.62 10.37 16.63
C THR A 24 54.63 8.86 16.80
N ALA A 25 53.72 8.14 16.16
CA ALA A 25 53.56 6.70 16.36
C ALA A 25 53.70 5.95 15.03
N ALA A 26 54.38 4.80 15.07
CA ALA A 26 54.43 3.84 13.96
C ALA A 26 53.10 3.07 13.91
N LEU A 27 52.01 3.78 13.60
CA LEU A 27 50.67 3.22 13.46
C LEU A 27 50.47 2.74 12.02
N ASP A 28 49.80 1.60 11.87
CA ASP A 28 49.30 1.19 10.56
C ASP A 28 48.09 2.05 10.20
N ILE A 29 48.24 2.88 9.17
CA ILE A 29 47.20 3.78 8.69
C ILE A 29 45.98 3.03 8.13
N ASN A 30 46.16 1.77 7.75
CA ASN A 30 45.12 0.89 7.24
C ASN A 30 44.71 -0.17 8.26
N GLU A 31 45.02 0.02 9.55
CA GLU A 31 44.64 -0.94 10.58
C GLU A 31 43.13 -1.17 10.58
N ARG A 32 42.73 -2.43 10.69
CA ARG A 32 41.34 -2.86 10.56
C ARG A 32 40.71 -3.10 11.93
N THR A 33 39.47 -2.65 12.11
CA THR A 33 38.62 -3.10 13.23
C THR A 33 38.27 -4.59 13.08
N GLU A 34 37.58 -5.15 14.09
CA GLU A 34 37.02 -6.52 14.03
C GLU A 34 36.13 -6.73 12.79
N ASP A 35 35.32 -5.73 12.42
CA ASP A 35 34.47 -5.78 11.21
C ASP A 35 35.22 -5.43 9.90
N GLY A 36 36.52 -5.20 9.99
CA GLY A 36 37.38 -4.92 8.84
C GLY A 36 37.44 -3.45 8.39
N PHE A 37 36.94 -2.50 9.18
CA PHE A 37 36.95 -1.07 8.81
C PHE A 37 38.28 -0.39 9.16
N THR A 38 38.76 0.46 8.25
CA THR A 38 39.93 1.32 8.43
C THR A 38 39.57 2.66 9.08
N PRO A 39 40.54 3.45 9.57
CA PRO A 39 40.27 4.82 10.00
C PRO A 39 39.66 5.69 8.89
N LEU A 40 40.00 5.42 7.62
CA LEU A 40 39.43 6.13 6.48
C LEU A 40 37.95 5.79 6.28
N ASP A 41 37.55 4.53 6.50
CA ASP A 41 36.13 4.12 6.47
C ASP A 41 35.31 4.85 7.51
N VAL A 42 35.82 4.93 8.75
CA VAL A 42 35.16 5.67 9.85
C VAL A 42 35.04 7.15 9.50
N ALA A 43 36.11 7.78 9.00
CA ALA A 43 36.05 9.17 8.56
C ALA A 43 35.06 9.37 7.40
N ALA A 44 34.91 8.37 6.52
CA ALA A 44 34.00 8.41 5.39
C ALA A 44 32.53 8.32 5.81
N GLN A 45 32.23 7.40 6.74
CA GLN A 45 30.90 7.23 7.32
C GLN A 45 30.43 8.50 8.03
N GLU A 46 31.31 9.15 8.80
CA GLU A 46 30.98 10.36 9.57
C GLU A 46 31.14 11.67 8.78
N GLY A 47 31.68 11.62 7.56
CA GLY A 47 31.83 12.81 6.70
C GLY A 47 33.00 13.73 7.07
N HIS A 48 33.95 13.25 7.87
CA HIS A 48 35.12 13.99 8.36
C HIS A 48 36.21 14.14 7.29
N HIS A 49 35.87 14.81 6.19
CA HIS A 49 36.71 15.01 5.02
C HIS A 49 38.08 15.68 5.30
N ARG A 50 38.22 16.43 6.41
CA ARG A 50 39.53 16.96 6.86
C ARG A 50 40.45 15.85 7.34
N VAL A 51 39.93 14.93 8.17
CA VAL A 51 40.67 13.76 8.62
C VAL A 51 41.00 12.86 7.44
N ALA A 52 40.03 12.64 6.54
CA ALA A 52 40.26 11.86 5.32
C ALA A 52 41.39 12.42 4.44
N ARG A 53 41.48 13.75 4.26
CA ARG A 53 42.61 14.37 3.53
C ARG A 53 43.95 14.05 4.17
N ILE A 54 44.03 14.12 5.50
CA ILE A 54 45.26 13.79 6.24
C ILE A 54 45.61 12.31 6.02
N LEU A 55 44.64 11.42 6.21
CA LEU A 55 44.84 9.98 6.03
C LEU A 55 45.31 9.64 4.60
N LEU A 56 44.65 10.19 3.57
CA LEU A 56 45.05 9.98 2.18
C LEU A 56 46.41 10.60 1.84
N GLY A 57 46.73 11.76 2.42
CA GLY A 57 48.05 12.38 2.29
C GLY A 57 49.19 11.55 2.89
N HIS A 58 48.86 10.64 3.80
CA HIS A 58 49.76 9.63 4.36
C HIS A 58 49.55 8.24 3.75
N ASN A 59 49.00 8.16 2.52
CA ASN A 59 48.84 6.93 1.75
C ASN A 59 47.86 5.91 2.34
N ALA A 60 46.83 6.35 3.07
CA ALA A 60 45.69 5.48 3.39
C ALA A 60 45.07 4.93 2.10
N SER A 61 44.78 3.63 2.10
CA SER A 61 44.21 2.96 0.94
C SER A 61 42.71 3.19 0.83
N VAL A 62 42.26 3.57 -0.36
CA VAL A 62 40.82 3.69 -0.70
C VAL A 62 40.18 2.37 -1.12
N THR A 63 40.96 1.30 -1.27
CA THR A 63 40.51 0.01 -1.81
C THR A 63 40.34 -1.06 -0.75
N VAL A 64 40.73 -0.79 0.49
CA VAL A 64 40.58 -1.74 1.60
C VAL A 64 39.11 -1.83 1.94
N ALA A 65 38.50 -2.98 1.65
CA ALA A 65 37.09 -3.22 1.95
C ALA A 65 36.92 -3.88 3.32
N SER A 66 35.79 -3.61 3.99
CA SER A 66 35.38 -4.31 5.22
C SER A 66 35.13 -5.80 4.96
N GLU A 67 34.88 -6.59 6.01
CA GLU A 67 34.60 -8.04 5.84
C GLU A 67 33.40 -8.31 4.92
N ASN A 68 32.42 -7.40 4.90
CA ASN A 68 31.24 -7.50 4.04
C ASN A 68 31.42 -6.81 2.67
N GLY A 69 32.63 -6.34 2.36
CA GLY A 69 32.95 -5.67 1.09
C GLY A 69 32.55 -4.19 1.03
N TRP A 70 32.30 -3.54 2.17
CA TRP A 70 32.02 -2.10 2.18
C TRP A 70 33.30 -1.31 1.96
N THR A 71 33.21 -0.24 1.17
CA THR A 71 34.33 0.68 0.89
C THR A 71 34.05 2.06 1.50
N PRO A 72 35.08 2.91 1.69
CA PRO A 72 34.87 4.29 2.15
C PRO A 72 33.89 5.05 1.25
N LEU A 73 33.95 4.81 -0.06
CA LEU A 73 33.07 5.46 -1.04
C LEU A 73 31.60 5.10 -0.81
N MET A 74 31.29 3.82 -0.55
CA MET A 74 29.94 3.37 -0.24
C MET A 74 29.41 4.01 1.04
N LEU A 75 30.23 4.05 2.11
CA LEU A 75 29.84 4.65 3.39
C LEU A 75 29.56 6.15 3.26
N SER A 76 30.39 6.87 2.51
CA SER A 76 30.15 8.31 2.24
C SER A 76 28.89 8.53 1.39
N ALA A 77 28.63 7.63 0.44
CA ALA A 77 27.48 7.71 -0.46
C ALA A 77 26.17 7.41 0.26
N GLN A 78 26.16 6.42 1.16
CA GLN A 78 25.03 6.09 2.03
C GLN A 78 24.67 7.26 2.95
N ASN A 79 25.66 7.88 3.59
CA ASN A 79 25.43 8.92 4.59
C ASN A 79 25.29 10.34 4.00
N GLY A 80 25.34 10.51 2.68
CA GLY A 80 25.07 11.80 2.04
C GLY A 80 26.23 12.80 2.07
N HIS A 81 27.46 12.34 2.34
CA HIS A 81 28.62 13.21 2.52
C HIS A 81 29.26 13.64 1.19
N VAL A 82 28.61 14.58 0.49
CA VAL A 82 29.03 15.07 -0.85
C VAL A 82 30.52 15.40 -0.95
N VAL A 83 31.05 16.20 -0.03
CA VAL A 83 32.47 16.61 -0.04
C VAL A 83 33.40 15.41 0.14
N MET A 84 33.00 14.46 0.99
CA MET A 84 33.76 13.26 1.26
C MET A 84 33.75 12.31 0.05
N THR A 85 32.57 12.09 -0.55
CA THR A 85 32.44 11.30 -1.78
C THR A 85 33.31 11.85 -2.90
N LYS A 86 33.27 13.17 -3.13
CA LYS A 86 34.11 13.81 -4.16
C LYS A 86 35.59 13.55 -3.90
N LEU A 87 36.04 13.75 -2.66
CA LEU A 87 37.43 13.52 -2.26
C LEU A 87 37.86 12.06 -2.49
N LEU A 88 37.00 11.09 -2.20
CA LEU A 88 37.30 9.67 -2.41
C LEU A 88 37.37 9.30 -3.90
N ILE A 89 36.46 9.84 -4.72
CA ILE A 89 36.52 9.69 -6.19
C ILE A 89 37.82 10.29 -6.73
N ASP A 90 38.18 11.50 -6.31
CA ASP A 90 39.41 12.19 -6.75
C ASP A 90 40.67 11.42 -6.29
N ALA A 91 40.59 10.67 -5.18
CA ALA A 91 41.65 9.81 -4.67
C ALA A 91 41.75 8.44 -5.35
N GLY A 92 40.90 8.16 -6.36
CA GLY A 92 40.98 6.94 -7.17
C GLY A 92 40.21 5.75 -6.62
N SER A 93 39.16 5.96 -5.80
CA SER A 93 38.24 4.88 -5.43
C SER A 93 37.62 4.23 -6.66
N ASP A 94 37.52 2.90 -6.66
CA ASP A 94 36.72 2.17 -7.66
C ASP A 94 35.23 2.46 -7.45
N VAL A 95 34.66 3.26 -8.35
CA VAL A 95 33.25 3.67 -8.31
C VAL A 95 32.27 2.53 -8.56
N ASN A 96 32.75 1.42 -9.13
CA ASN A 96 31.96 0.23 -9.42
C ASN A 96 32.24 -0.92 -8.45
N ALA A 97 33.04 -0.69 -7.40
CA ALA A 97 33.21 -1.66 -6.32
C ALA A 97 31.84 -2.08 -5.78
N ALA A 98 31.72 -3.37 -5.46
CA ALA A 98 30.49 -3.98 -4.99
C ALA A 98 30.76 -4.83 -3.75
N THR A 99 29.81 -4.84 -2.81
CA THR A 99 29.83 -5.74 -1.65
C THR A 99 29.65 -7.19 -2.08
N ALA A 100 29.75 -8.12 -1.12
CA ALA A 100 29.44 -9.54 -1.35
C ALA A 100 28.00 -9.79 -1.84
N GLU A 101 27.09 -8.82 -1.71
CA GLU A 101 25.70 -8.88 -2.21
C GLU A 101 25.50 -8.14 -3.54
N GLY A 102 26.58 -7.65 -4.16
CA GLY A 102 26.53 -6.87 -5.40
C GLY A 102 26.06 -5.42 -5.20
N ILE A 103 26.06 -4.91 -3.97
CA ILE A 103 25.64 -3.54 -3.65
C ILE A 103 26.78 -2.56 -3.91
N THR A 104 26.50 -1.49 -4.65
CA THR A 104 27.49 -0.46 -5.02
C THR A 104 27.19 0.88 -4.34
N SER A 105 28.13 1.83 -4.40
CA SER A 105 27.90 3.20 -3.94
C SER A 105 26.70 3.87 -4.63
N LEU A 106 26.40 3.48 -5.88
CA LEU A 106 25.27 3.99 -6.63
C LEU A 106 23.92 3.46 -6.09
N HIS A 107 23.88 2.21 -5.63
CA HIS A 107 22.71 1.68 -4.91
C HIS A 107 22.48 2.47 -3.62
N GLN A 108 23.52 2.66 -2.80
CA GLN A 108 23.43 3.41 -1.54
C GLN A 108 22.94 4.85 -1.74
N ALA A 109 23.50 5.56 -2.73
CA ALA A 109 23.04 6.92 -3.04
C ALA A 109 21.59 6.95 -3.54
N ALA A 110 21.15 5.92 -4.26
CA ALA A 110 19.78 5.81 -4.75
C ALA A 110 18.78 5.42 -3.67
N ASP A 111 19.17 4.53 -2.76
CA ASP A 111 18.37 4.06 -1.63
C ASP A 111 18.09 5.21 -0.63
N GLU A 112 19.13 5.97 -0.31
CA GLU A 112 19.11 7.05 0.70
C GLU A 112 18.70 8.42 0.13
N GLY A 113 18.55 8.54 -1.20
CA GLY A 113 18.03 9.76 -1.82
C GLY A 113 19.06 10.85 -2.13
N HIS A 114 20.36 10.52 -2.11
CA HIS A 114 21.46 11.47 -2.32
C HIS A 114 21.70 11.76 -3.80
N SER A 115 20.80 12.56 -4.38
CA SER A 115 20.75 12.88 -5.82
C SER A 115 22.02 13.56 -6.37
N GLU A 116 22.72 14.35 -5.55
CA GLU A 116 24.01 14.97 -5.93
C GLU A 116 25.13 13.92 -6.03
N ILE A 117 25.24 13.06 -5.00
CA ILE A 117 26.19 11.95 -4.96
C ILE A 117 25.97 11.00 -6.13
N LEU A 118 24.72 10.63 -6.40
CA LEU A 118 24.36 9.82 -7.56
C LEU A 118 24.88 10.43 -8.88
N SER A 119 24.78 11.76 -9.01
CA SER A 119 25.26 12.46 -10.20
C SER A 119 26.79 12.47 -10.29
N MET A 120 27.49 12.58 -9.16
CA MET A 120 28.96 12.48 -9.11
C MET A 120 29.43 11.08 -9.50
N LEU A 121 28.81 10.04 -8.93
CA LEU A 121 29.15 8.65 -9.21
C LEU A 121 28.94 8.30 -10.70
N VAL A 122 27.81 8.67 -11.29
CA VAL A 122 27.56 8.46 -12.72
C VAL A 122 28.57 9.20 -13.60
N LYS A 123 28.89 10.47 -13.27
CA LYS A 123 29.92 11.23 -14.00
C LYS A 123 31.31 10.59 -13.89
N ALA A 124 31.59 9.93 -12.78
CA ALA A 124 32.83 9.20 -12.55
C ALA A 124 32.85 7.78 -13.19
N GLY A 125 31.79 7.38 -13.90
CA GLY A 125 31.74 6.11 -14.63
C GLY A 125 31.03 4.97 -13.89
N ALA A 126 30.25 5.25 -12.85
CA ALA A 126 29.41 4.24 -12.22
C ALA A 126 28.34 3.72 -13.20
N ASN A 127 28.18 2.40 -13.28
CA ASN A 127 27.17 1.77 -14.13
C ASN A 127 25.75 1.96 -13.54
N PRO A 128 24.83 2.71 -14.20
CA PRO A 128 23.49 2.96 -13.67
C PRO A 128 22.54 1.75 -13.78
N ASP A 129 22.88 0.74 -14.58
CA ASP A 129 22.14 -0.54 -14.70
C ASP A 129 22.78 -1.66 -13.85
N THR A 130 23.62 -1.32 -12.87
CA THR A 130 24.21 -2.31 -11.95
C THR A 130 23.14 -3.10 -11.19
N ARG A 131 23.48 -4.34 -10.84
CA ARG A 131 22.55 -5.30 -10.22
C ARG A 131 23.16 -5.96 -8.99
N ALA A 132 22.45 -5.86 -7.87
CA ALA A 132 22.69 -6.69 -6.70
C ALA A 132 22.36 -8.18 -7.00
N HIS A 133 22.81 -9.09 -6.15
CA HIS A 133 22.54 -10.53 -6.28
C HIS A 133 21.04 -10.87 -6.24
N THR A 134 20.26 -10.12 -5.45
CA THR A 134 18.79 -10.21 -5.43
C THR A 134 18.13 -9.68 -6.70
N GLY A 135 18.89 -9.04 -7.59
CA GLY A 135 18.41 -8.33 -8.76
C GLY A 135 17.99 -6.89 -8.50
N SER A 136 18.26 -6.33 -7.31
CA SER A 136 18.02 -4.89 -7.07
C SER A 136 18.86 -4.04 -8.01
N THR A 137 18.34 -2.87 -8.36
CA THR A 137 19.03 -1.85 -9.17
C THR A 137 18.89 -0.51 -8.48
N PRO A 138 19.76 0.48 -8.77
CA PRO A 138 19.58 1.83 -8.23
C PRO A 138 18.21 2.43 -8.53
N LEU A 139 17.61 2.11 -9.69
CA LEU A 139 16.26 2.55 -10.01
C LEU A 139 15.19 1.88 -9.12
N TYR A 140 15.37 0.59 -8.81
CA TYR A 140 14.48 -0.13 -7.90
C TYR A 140 14.54 0.48 -6.50
N ASP A 141 15.75 0.71 -5.96
CA ASP A 141 15.95 1.27 -4.62
C ASP A 141 15.34 2.68 -4.51
N ALA A 142 15.61 3.55 -5.50
CA ALA A 142 15.02 4.88 -5.58
C ALA A 142 13.48 4.82 -5.69
N ALA A 143 12.94 3.85 -6.42
CA ALA A 143 11.51 3.66 -6.56
C ALA A 143 10.85 3.08 -5.29
N PHE A 144 11.57 2.26 -4.52
CA PHE A 144 11.12 1.75 -3.22
C PHE A 144 10.99 2.88 -2.20
N HIS A 145 11.99 3.77 -2.14
CA HIS A 145 12.04 4.87 -1.18
C HIS A 145 11.35 6.16 -1.65
N GLY A 146 10.96 6.24 -2.93
CA GLY A 146 10.16 7.34 -3.46
C GLY A 146 10.95 8.55 -3.93
N HIS A 147 12.25 8.37 -4.20
CA HIS A 147 13.19 9.44 -4.57
C HIS A 147 13.02 9.86 -6.04
N LEU A 148 11.98 10.65 -6.31
CA LEU A 148 11.57 11.06 -7.66
C LEU A 148 12.70 11.69 -8.48
N ASP A 149 13.53 12.54 -7.86
CA ASP A 149 14.62 13.21 -8.57
C ASP A 149 15.68 12.24 -9.07
N ILE A 150 15.96 11.18 -8.29
CA ILE A 150 16.87 10.12 -8.67
C ILE A 150 16.25 9.26 -9.77
N VAL A 151 14.97 8.87 -9.62
CA VAL A 151 14.23 8.13 -10.66
C VAL A 151 14.30 8.87 -11.99
N ARG A 152 14.02 10.17 -12.01
CA ARG A 152 14.12 11.00 -13.22
C ARG A 152 15.52 11.04 -13.80
N LYS A 153 16.55 11.19 -12.97
CA LYS A 153 17.95 11.19 -13.42
C LYS A 153 18.31 9.85 -14.06
N LEU A 154 18.02 8.74 -13.39
CA LEU A 154 18.29 7.39 -13.88
C LEU A 154 17.56 7.11 -15.20
N LEU A 155 16.27 7.44 -15.30
CA LEU A 155 15.50 7.26 -16.55
C LEU A 155 16.10 8.07 -17.72
N ARG A 156 16.57 9.30 -17.48
CA ARG A 156 17.26 10.10 -18.52
C ARG A 156 18.59 9.49 -18.97
N LEU A 157 19.23 8.67 -18.15
CA LEU A 157 20.43 7.90 -18.52
C LEU A 157 20.09 6.67 -19.37
N GLY A 158 18.81 6.37 -19.60
CA GLY A 158 18.38 5.25 -20.44
C GLY A 158 18.39 3.89 -19.74
N VAL A 159 18.43 3.86 -18.41
CA VAL A 159 18.36 2.61 -17.63
C VAL A 159 17.10 1.82 -17.96
N ARG A 160 17.17 0.49 -17.82
CA ARG A 160 16.04 -0.39 -18.11
C ARG A 160 15.06 -0.40 -16.93
N PRO A 161 13.82 0.11 -17.08
CA PRO A 161 12.91 0.29 -15.94
C PRO A 161 12.17 -0.99 -15.49
N ALA A 162 12.20 -2.03 -16.31
CA ALA A 162 11.48 -3.29 -16.09
C ALA A 162 12.41 -4.44 -15.65
N ILE A 163 13.53 -4.11 -15.01
CA ILE A 163 14.43 -5.11 -14.43
C ILE A 163 13.71 -5.78 -13.23
N PRO A 164 13.56 -7.13 -13.23
CA PRO A 164 12.99 -7.84 -12.11
C PRO A 164 14.02 -8.01 -10.98
N MET A 165 13.55 -7.75 -9.76
CA MET A 165 14.18 -8.12 -8.50
C MET A 165 13.41 -9.30 -7.87
N PHE A 166 14.14 -10.28 -7.34
CA PHE A 166 13.58 -11.44 -6.66
C PHE A 166 13.23 -11.11 -5.21
N GLN A 167 12.02 -11.47 -4.81
CA GLN A 167 11.54 -11.33 -3.44
C GLN A 167 11.74 -12.63 -2.66
N PRO A 168 11.82 -12.56 -1.31
CA PRO A 168 11.88 -13.77 -0.47
C PRO A 168 10.68 -14.71 -0.63
N ASP A 169 9.52 -14.20 -1.08
CA ASP A 169 8.31 -14.98 -1.33
C ASP A 169 8.32 -15.71 -2.69
N GLY A 170 9.44 -15.66 -3.42
CA GLY A 170 9.60 -16.25 -4.75
C GLY A 170 8.98 -15.42 -5.89
N SER A 171 8.31 -14.31 -5.58
CA SER A 171 7.77 -13.41 -6.59
C SER A 171 8.84 -12.46 -7.13
N THR A 172 8.58 -11.88 -8.30
CA THR A 172 9.42 -10.82 -8.88
C THR A 172 8.71 -9.47 -8.82
N ARG A 173 9.50 -8.41 -8.64
CA ARG A 173 9.01 -7.02 -8.63
C ARG A 173 9.92 -6.16 -9.49
N VAL A 174 9.32 -5.23 -10.24
CA VAL A 174 10.05 -4.15 -10.92
C VAL A 174 9.88 -2.82 -10.18
N ALA A 175 10.61 -1.78 -10.61
CA ALA A 175 10.53 -0.44 -10.01
C ALA A 175 9.09 0.10 -9.94
N LEU A 176 8.27 -0.14 -10.98
CA LEU A 176 6.86 0.27 -10.99
C LEU A 176 6.02 -0.45 -9.92
N ASP A 177 6.26 -1.75 -9.71
CA ASP A 177 5.52 -2.55 -8.73
C ASP A 177 5.77 -2.07 -7.31
N VAL A 178 7.04 -1.81 -6.98
CA VAL A 178 7.42 -1.38 -5.64
C VAL A 178 6.99 0.07 -5.37
N ALA A 179 7.14 0.98 -6.33
CA ALA A 179 6.62 2.34 -6.21
C ALA A 179 5.10 2.34 -5.99
N ALA A 180 4.39 1.44 -6.67
CA ALA A 180 2.95 1.28 -6.49
C ALA A 180 2.58 0.64 -5.14
N GLN A 181 3.36 -0.35 -4.68
CA GLN A 181 3.22 -0.97 -3.36
C GLN A 181 3.40 0.03 -2.23
N LYS A 182 4.32 0.99 -2.38
CA LYS A 182 4.66 2.02 -1.38
C LYS A 182 3.82 3.28 -1.50
N GLY A 183 3.06 3.43 -2.58
CA GLY A 183 2.16 4.57 -2.78
C GLY A 183 2.84 5.83 -3.34
N HIS A 184 4.04 5.69 -3.92
CA HIS A 184 4.80 6.80 -4.49
C HIS A 184 4.23 7.23 -5.83
N SER A 185 3.07 7.89 -5.79
CA SER A 185 2.25 8.22 -6.97
C SER A 185 2.99 9.04 -8.03
N GLU A 186 3.90 9.93 -7.63
CA GLU A 186 4.71 10.72 -8.56
C GLU A 186 5.76 9.88 -9.27
N VAL A 187 6.43 8.97 -8.54
CA VAL A 187 7.36 8.00 -9.13
C VAL A 187 6.62 7.08 -10.09
N VAL A 188 5.44 6.59 -9.71
CA VAL A 188 4.57 5.77 -10.58
C VAL A 188 4.21 6.53 -11.86
N ARG A 189 3.83 7.81 -11.74
CA ARG A 189 3.53 8.65 -12.91
C ARG A 189 4.73 8.77 -13.84
N GLU A 190 5.91 9.06 -13.30
CA GLU A 190 7.15 9.19 -14.08
C GLU A 190 7.51 7.87 -14.80
N LEU A 191 7.44 6.74 -14.08
CA LEU A 191 7.74 5.41 -14.61
C LEU A 191 6.79 5.01 -15.74
N ILE A 192 5.49 5.28 -15.61
CA ILE A 192 4.48 5.00 -16.65
C ILE A 192 4.69 5.86 -17.90
N GLN A 193 5.06 7.14 -17.73
CA GLN A 193 5.27 8.06 -18.86
C GLN A 193 6.53 7.72 -19.67
N HIS A 194 7.50 7.04 -19.07
CA HIS A 194 8.72 6.66 -19.75
C HIS A 194 8.47 5.51 -20.74
N ARG A 195 8.85 5.70 -22.02
CA ARG A 195 8.57 4.80 -23.17
C ARG A 195 8.97 3.32 -22.99
N GLY A 196 9.75 2.99 -21.96
CA GLY A 196 10.18 1.62 -21.61
C GLY A 196 9.19 0.83 -20.74
N ILE A 197 8.17 1.47 -20.16
CA ILE A 197 7.10 0.79 -19.41
C ILE A 197 5.77 1.06 -20.12
N LYS A 198 5.59 0.47 -21.31
CA LYS A 198 4.26 0.48 -21.91
C LYS A 198 3.33 -0.35 -21.02
N ALA A 199 2.33 0.31 -20.45
CA ALA A 199 1.21 -0.32 -19.74
C ALA A 199 0.33 -1.24 -20.63
N CYS A 200 0.75 -1.54 -21.87
CA CYS A 200 -0.07 -2.20 -22.87
C CYS A 200 0.64 -3.37 -23.55
N ALA A 201 0.00 -4.53 -23.47
CA ALA A 201 0.15 -5.76 -24.25
C ALA A 201 1.51 -6.49 -24.16
N GLY A 202 1.62 -7.41 -23.19
CA GLY A 202 2.49 -8.60 -23.32
C GLY A 202 3.33 -8.94 -22.10
N ALA A 203 3.56 -8.00 -21.18
CA ALA A 203 4.22 -8.27 -19.91
C ALA A 203 3.36 -7.73 -18.77
N THR A 204 3.32 -8.46 -17.67
CA THR A 204 2.59 -8.26 -16.40
C THR A 204 2.77 -6.89 -15.71
N GLY A 205 3.44 -5.91 -16.33
CA GLY A 205 4.07 -4.76 -15.68
C GLY A 205 3.16 -3.70 -15.07
N GLY A 206 1.84 -3.75 -15.29
CA GLY A 206 0.88 -2.87 -14.62
C GLY A 206 -0.06 -3.60 -13.66
N ALA A 207 -0.45 -4.83 -13.97
CA ALA A 207 -1.45 -5.56 -13.20
C ALA A 207 -0.95 -5.91 -11.78
N ILE A 208 0.34 -6.27 -11.66
CA ILE A 208 0.99 -6.50 -10.36
C ILE A 208 1.02 -5.19 -9.56
N ALA A 209 1.51 -4.10 -10.15
CA ALA A 209 1.49 -2.76 -9.55
C ALA A 209 0.08 -2.34 -9.08
N LEU A 210 -0.95 -2.56 -9.90
CA LEU A 210 -2.34 -2.25 -9.56
C LEU A 210 -2.83 -3.09 -8.37
N ASN A 211 -2.54 -4.39 -8.37
CA ASN A 211 -2.91 -5.27 -7.28
C ASN A 211 -2.17 -4.91 -5.97
N LEU A 212 -0.90 -4.53 -6.04
CA LEU A 212 -0.12 -4.09 -4.89
C LEU A 212 -0.62 -2.74 -4.34
N ALA A 213 -0.93 -1.78 -5.21
CA ALA A 213 -1.56 -0.52 -4.81
C ALA A 213 -2.93 -0.77 -4.16
N THR A 214 -3.70 -1.75 -4.70
CA THR A 214 -4.99 -2.17 -4.15
C THR A 214 -4.86 -2.78 -2.76
N LYS A 215 -3.92 -3.73 -2.58
CA LYS A 215 -3.62 -4.39 -1.32
C LYS A 215 -3.27 -3.37 -0.22
N ASN A 216 -2.46 -2.36 -0.57
CA ASN A 216 -1.97 -1.33 0.34
C ASN A 216 -2.84 -0.05 0.40
N GLN A 217 -3.97 0.00 -0.32
CA GLN A 217 -4.92 1.12 -0.33
C GLN A 217 -4.40 2.45 -0.89
N HIS A 218 -3.45 2.41 -1.82
CA HIS A 218 -2.95 3.61 -2.50
C HIS A 218 -3.87 4.01 -3.65
N VAL A 219 -5.00 4.64 -3.33
CA VAL A 219 -6.08 4.97 -4.29
C VAL A 219 -5.60 5.89 -5.42
N ASP A 220 -4.71 6.84 -5.12
CA ASP A 220 -4.18 7.75 -6.16
C ASP A 220 -3.29 7.03 -7.15
N THR A 221 -2.43 6.13 -6.66
CA THR A 221 -1.64 5.21 -7.48
C THR A 221 -2.54 4.33 -8.34
N MET A 222 -3.59 3.73 -7.75
CA MET A 222 -4.56 2.94 -8.51
C MET A 222 -5.21 3.76 -9.62
N ARG A 223 -5.62 5.00 -9.32
CA ARG A 223 -6.22 5.91 -10.31
C ARG A 223 -5.25 6.19 -11.45
N LEU A 224 -4.00 6.51 -11.13
CA LEU A 224 -2.96 6.78 -12.14
C LEU A 224 -2.74 5.56 -13.05
N LEU A 225 -2.61 4.36 -12.47
CA LEU A 225 -2.44 3.12 -13.23
C LEU A 225 -3.64 2.85 -14.16
N LEU A 226 -4.86 3.00 -13.65
CA LEU A 226 -6.07 2.78 -14.47
C LEU A 226 -6.22 3.84 -15.58
N VAL A 227 -5.94 5.12 -15.29
CA VAL A 227 -5.95 6.19 -16.30
C VAL A 227 -4.87 5.95 -17.37
N ALA A 228 -3.75 5.35 -17.00
CA ALA A 228 -2.71 4.94 -17.93
C ALA A 228 -3.06 3.72 -18.79
N GLY A 229 -4.25 3.13 -18.61
CA GLY A 229 -4.72 1.99 -19.39
C GLY A 229 -4.26 0.63 -18.85
N VAL A 230 -3.74 0.55 -17.62
CA VAL A 230 -3.46 -0.73 -16.97
C VAL A 230 -4.75 -1.50 -16.79
N VAL A 231 -4.79 -2.69 -17.37
CA VAL A 231 -5.96 -3.57 -17.27
C VAL A 231 -5.83 -4.46 -16.03
N ASP A 232 -6.84 -4.51 -15.17
CA ASP A 232 -6.91 -5.52 -14.11
C ASP A 232 -7.21 -6.88 -14.72
N THR A 233 -6.42 -7.88 -14.35
CA THR A 233 -6.61 -9.27 -14.76
C THR A 233 -7.65 -10.00 -13.89
N GLY A 234 -8.40 -9.25 -13.07
CA GLY A 234 -9.34 -9.73 -12.05
C GLY A 234 -8.70 -9.81 -10.65
N MET A 235 -7.38 -9.97 -10.57
CA MET A 235 -6.66 -10.15 -9.30
C MET A 235 -6.88 -8.96 -8.33
N SER A 236 -6.91 -7.73 -8.85
CA SER A 236 -7.07 -6.55 -8.00
C SER A 236 -8.48 -6.44 -7.43
N LEU A 237 -9.51 -6.73 -8.23
CA LEU A 237 -10.89 -6.78 -7.74
C LEU A 237 -11.07 -7.86 -6.67
N PHE A 238 -10.48 -9.05 -6.87
CA PHE A 238 -10.47 -10.10 -5.86
C PHE A 238 -9.79 -9.64 -4.57
N THR A 239 -8.58 -9.08 -4.67
CA THR A 239 -7.84 -8.60 -3.50
C THR A 239 -8.62 -7.51 -2.77
N ALA A 240 -9.21 -6.55 -3.48
CA ALA A 240 -10.04 -5.50 -2.91
C ALA A 240 -11.25 -6.07 -2.17
N ALA A 241 -11.89 -7.09 -2.76
CA ALA A 241 -13.05 -7.76 -2.18
C ALA A 241 -12.70 -8.52 -0.90
N THR A 242 -11.65 -9.33 -0.93
CA THR A 242 -11.13 -10.08 0.22
C THR A 242 -10.76 -9.18 1.38
N LEU A 243 -10.12 -8.04 1.10
CA LEU A 243 -9.64 -7.11 2.12
C LEU A 243 -10.67 -6.04 2.50
N GLY A 244 -11.88 -6.09 1.94
CA GLY A 244 -12.94 -5.13 2.25
C GLY A 244 -12.65 -3.68 1.82
N ARG A 245 -11.87 -3.48 0.75
CA ARG A 245 -11.40 -2.16 0.31
C ARG A 245 -12.43 -1.44 -0.56
N GLU A 246 -13.41 -0.80 0.07
CA GLU A 246 -14.53 -0.13 -0.63
C GLU A 246 -14.10 0.87 -1.71
N ARG A 247 -13.12 1.74 -1.42
CA ARG A 247 -12.64 2.76 -2.37
C ARG A 247 -11.98 2.14 -3.59
N ALA A 248 -11.19 1.08 -3.38
CA ALA A 248 -10.57 0.31 -4.45
C ALA A 248 -11.64 -0.38 -5.32
N VAL A 249 -12.64 -1.02 -4.71
CA VAL A 249 -13.76 -1.65 -5.44
C VAL A 249 -14.51 -0.61 -6.28
N LYS A 250 -14.86 0.55 -5.72
CA LYS A 250 -15.52 1.63 -6.48
C LYS A 250 -14.69 2.06 -7.69
N LEU A 251 -13.38 2.26 -7.51
CA LEU A 251 -12.49 2.71 -8.56
C LEU A 251 -12.33 1.64 -9.67
N LEU A 252 -12.21 0.37 -9.29
CA LEU A 252 -12.11 -0.75 -10.23
C LEU A 252 -13.42 -0.95 -11.01
N LEU A 253 -14.58 -0.78 -10.37
CA LEU A 253 -15.89 -0.91 -11.03
C LEU A 253 -16.24 0.27 -11.95
N GLN A 254 -15.62 1.44 -11.76
CA GLN A 254 -15.84 2.62 -12.62
C GLN A 254 -15.25 2.45 -14.04
N GLN A 255 -14.29 1.55 -14.22
CA GLN A 255 -13.71 1.30 -15.53
C GLN A 255 -14.73 0.53 -16.39
N LYS A 256 -15.03 1.03 -17.59
CA LYS A 256 -15.81 0.31 -18.59
C LYS A 256 -14.93 -0.79 -19.19
N TRP A 257 -14.79 -1.91 -18.50
CA TRP A 257 -13.93 -3.02 -18.91
C TRP A 257 -14.42 -3.59 -20.25
N ALA A 258 -13.61 -3.41 -21.29
CA ALA A 258 -13.86 -3.89 -22.63
C ALA A 258 -13.02 -5.14 -22.92
N THR A 259 -13.34 -6.30 -22.34
CA THR A 259 -12.79 -7.56 -22.87
C THR A 259 -13.66 -8.78 -22.54
N ARG A 260 -14.11 -9.43 -23.63
CA ARG A 260 -14.55 -10.83 -23.78
C ARG A 260 -15.66 -11.33 -22.85
N GLY A 261 -16.91 -11.17 -23.30
CA GLY A 261 -18.01 -12.15 -23.16
C GLY A 261 -18.55 -12.45 -21.76
N ASP A 262 -17.68 -12.64 -20.77
CA ASP A 262 -17.97 -12.87 -19.36
C ASP A 262 -17.83 -11.56 -18.59
N ARG A 263 -18.80 -11.27 -17.71
CA ARG A 263 -18.75 -10.04 -16.90
C ARG A 263 -17.52 -10.10 -15.99
N TYR A 264 -16.60 -9.16 -16.11
CA TYR A 264 -15.39 -9.00 -15.26
C TYR A 264 -15.68 -9.14 -13.75
N ILE A 265 -16.82 -8.63 -13.29
CA ILE A 265 -17.29 -8.72 -11.89
C ILE A 265 -17.59 -10.15 -11.42
N ASP A 266 -17.83 -11.06 -12.36
CA ASP A 266 -18.17 -12.47 -12.17
C ASP A 266 -17.02 -13.41 -12.58
N SER A 267 -15.85 -12.85 -12.89
CA SER A 267 -14.64 -13.64 -13.14
C SER A 267 -14.33 -14.55 -11.95
N ARG A 268 -13.73 -15.71 -12.24
CA ARG A 268 -13.39 -16.71 -11.22
C ARG A 268 -11.88 -16.80 -11.05
N ASN A 269 -11.42 -16.92 -9.81
CA ASN A 269 -10.03 -17.24 -9.50
C ASN A 269 -9.76 -18.76 -9.66
N GLU A 270 -8.54 -19.19 -9.34
CA GLU A 270 -8.12 -20.61 -9.38
C GLU A 270 -8.95 -21.51 -8.46
N CYS A 271 -9.50 -20.96 -7.37
CA CYS A 271 -10.41 -21.66 -6.46
C CYS A 271 -11.87 -21.68 -6.95
N HIS A 272 -12.13 -21.20 -8.17
CA HIS A 272 -13.46 -21.00 -8.75
C HIS A 272 -14.39 -20.06 -7.96
N CYS A 273 -13.83 -19.23 -7.07
CA CYS A 273 -14.57 -18.23 -6.31
C CYS A 273 -14.78 -16.96 -7.14
N THR A 274 -15.90 -16.27 -6.95
CA THR A 274 -16.18 -14.94 -7.51
C THR A 274 -15.77 -13.83 -6.52
N PRO A 275 -15.57 -12.58 -6.96
CA PRO A 275 -15.32 -11.46 -6.04
C PRO A 275 -16.43 -11.30 -5.00
N LEU A 276 -17.70 -11.54 -5.39
CA LEU A 276 -18.83 -11.54 -4.49
C LEU A 276 -18.71 -12.65 -3.43
N PHE A 277 -18.27 -13.85 -3.82
CA PHE A 277 -18.04 -14.96 -2.88
C PHE A 277 -17.08 -14.54 -1.78
N VAL A 278 -15.92 -14.02 -2.19
CA VAL A 278 -14.85 -13.72 -1.24
C VAL A 278 -15.19 -12.52 -0.37
N ALA A 279 -15.92 -11.51 -0.89
CA ALA A 279 -16.45 -10.41 -0.10
C ALA A 279 -17.42 -10.87 1.00
N VAL A 280 -18.27 -11.86 0.68
CA VAL A 280 -19.18 -12.48 1.65
C VAL A 280 -18.39 -13.25 2.71
N SER A 281 -17.45 -14.11 2.30
CA SER A 281 -16.60 -14.86 3.21
C SER A 281 -15.77 -13.97 4.14
N ALA A 282 -15.31 -12.81 3.63
CA ALA A 282 -14.58 -11.81 4.40
C ALA A 282 -15.47 -10.94 5.31
N ALA A 283 -16.79 -11.14 5.30
CA ALA A 283 -17.77 -10.32 6.03
C ALA A 283 -17.62 -8.81 5.76
N ALA A 284 -17.50 -8.44 4.48
CA ALA A 284 -17.35 -7.07 4.00
C ALA A 284 -18.68 -6.50 3.45
N PRO A 285 -19.64 -6.07 4.30
CA PRO A 285 -21.02 -5.77 3.89
C PRO A 285 -21.13 -4.66 2.84
N ARG A 286 -20.30 -3.62 2.96
CA ARG A 286 -20.30 -2.50 2.02
C ARG A 286 -19.74 -2.90 0.66
N VAL A 287 -18.74 -3.77 0.61
CA VAL A 287 -18.23 -4.32 -0.64
C VAL A 287 -19.27 -5.24 -1.29
N VAL A 288 -19.94 -6.09 -0.51
CA VAL A 288 -21.03 -6.94 -1.00
C VAL A 288 -22.10 -6.10 -1.68
N ARG A 289 -22.56 -5.02 -1.03
CA ARG A 289 -23.51 -4.08 -1.64
C ARG A 289 -22.98 -3.47 -2.95
N LEU A 290 -21.75 -2.96 -2.95
CA LEU A 290 -21.16 -2.38 -4.16
C LEU A 290 -21.08 -3.37 -5.34
N LEU A 291 -20.77 -4.64 -5.07
CA LEU A 291 -20.71 -5.67 -6.11
C LEU A 291 -22.11 -6.02 -6.64
N LEU A 292 -23.10 -6.15 -5.76
CA LEU A 292 -24.50 -6.42 -6.14
C LEU A 292 -25.11 -5.25 -6.92
N ASP A 293 -24.89 -4.01 -6.45
CA ASP A 293 -25.32 -2.78 -7.14
C ASP A 293 -24.70 -2.67 -8.55
N ALA A 294 -23.48 -3.19 -8.73
CA ALA A 294 -22.80 -3.25 -10.02
C ALA A 294 -23.21 -4.47 -10.89
N GLY A 295 -24.15 -5.29 -10.43
CA GLY A 295 -24.73 -6.39 -11.18
C GLY A 295 -23.97 -7.72 -11.12
N ALA A 296 -23.23 -7.97 -10.04
CA ALA A 296 -22.60 -9.27 -9.78
C ALA A 296 -23.64 -10.39 -9.76
N ASN A 297 -23.35 -11.49 -10.46
CA ASN A 297 -24.23 -12.64 -10.53
C ASN A 297 -24.18 -13.45 -9.24
N GLU A 298 -25.19 -13.20 -8.43
CA GLU A 298 -25.49 -13.89 -7.20
C GLU A 298 -25.77 -15.39 -7.33
N LYS A 299 -25.98 -15.95 -8.53
CA LYS A 299 -26.18 -17.41 -8.71
C LYS A 299 -24.86 -18.16 -8.84
N LEU A 300 -23.82 -17.48 -9.34
CA LEU A 300 -22.45 -18.05 -9.42
C LEU A 300 -21.80 -18.18 -8.04
N THR A 301 -22.38 -17.47 -7.09
CA THR A 301 -21.96 -17.35 -5.71
C THR A 301 -23.08 -17.98 -4.92
N ARG A 302 -23.01 -19.19 -4.37
CA ARG A 302 -24.09 -19.68 -3.48
C ARG A 302 -23.82 -19.15 -2.07
N PRO A 303 -24.06 -17.85 -1.77
CA PRO A 303 -23.31 -17.13 -0.74
C PRO A 303 -23.85 -17.48 0.64
N LEU A 304 -25.12 -17.87 0.70
CA LEU A 304 -25.83 -18.19 1.92
C LEU A 304 -25.52 -19.60 2.45
N SER A 305 -25.06 -20.55 1.62
CA SER A 305 -24.72 -21.90 2.09
C SER A 305 -23.42 -21.93 2.90
N TYR A 306 -22.51 -20.98 2.64
CA TYR A 306 -21.24 -20.83 3.37
C TYR A 306 -21.29 -19.71 4.44
N SER A 307 -22.34 -18.88 4.45
CA SER A 307 -22.47 -17.69 5.30
C SER A 307 -22.63 -17.97 6.79
N PHE A 308 -22.89 -19.21 7.19
CA PHE A 308 -23.31 -19.52 8.55
C PHE A 308 -22.29 -20.27 9.42
N ASN A 309 -21.01 -20.25 9.04
CA ASN A 309 -19.88 -20.70 9.87
C ASN A 309 -19.59 -19.79 11.12
N GLY A 310 -20.60 -19.09 11.65
CA GLY A 310 -20.52 -18.34 12.91
C GLY A 310 -19.76 -17.01 12.87
N ARG A 311 -18.94 -16.73 11.84
CA ARG A 311 -18.07 -15.54 11.74
C ARG A 311 -18.65 -14.34 10.97
N MET A 312 -19.82 -14.49 10.35
CA MET A 312 -20.43 -13.46 9.50
C MET A 312 -21.16 -12.36 10.30
N LYS A 313 -21.00 -11.11 9.87
CA LYS A 313 -21.67 -9.94 10.47
C LYS A 313 -23.13 -9.85 10.02
N ASN A 314 -24.02 -9.44 10.93
CA ASN A 314 -25.45 -9.24 10.64
C ASN A 314 -25.69 -8.27 9.47
N GLU A 315 -24.85 -7.23 9.35
CA GLU A 315 -24.92 -6.28 8.22
C GLU A 315 -24.68 -6.94 6.86
N THR A 316 -23.79 -7.94 6.80
CA THR A 316 -23.51 -8.68 5.56
C THR A 316 -24.69 -9.57 5.21
N LEU A 317 -25.28 -10.24 6.20
CA LEU A 317 -26.50 -11.02 6.03
C LEU A 317 -27.68 -10.16 5.57
N LEU A 318 -27.82 -8.95 6.12
CA LEU A 318 -28.81 -7.97 5.68
C LEU A 318 -28.54 -7.55 4.23
N GLY A 319 -27.31 -7.17 3.86
CA GLY A 319 -27.00 -6.81 2.46
C GLY A 319 -27.27 -7.92 1.46
N LEU A 320 -27.08 -9.18 1.86
CA LEU A 320 -27.43 -10.37 1.06
C LEU A 320 -28.95 -10.57 0.98
N ALA A 321 -29.67 -10.41 2.09
CA ALA A 321 -31.11 -10.56 2.11
C ALA A 321 -31.83 -9.40 1.38
N ASP A 322 -31.25 -8.19 1.36
CA ASP A 322 -31.74 -7.00 0.64
C ASP A 322 -31.85 -7.29 -0.87
N ASN A 323 -31.00 -8.17 -1.40
CA ASN A 323 -30.94 -8.54 -2.81
C ASN A 323 -31.74 -9.83 -3.14
N ASN A 324 -32.63 -10.28 -2.24
CA ASN A 324 -33.55 -11.40 -2.47
C ASN A 324 -32.87 -12.76 -2.80
N LEU A 325 -31.70 -13.00 -2.22
CA LEU A 325 -30.89 -14.19 -2.48
C LEU A 325 -31.55 -15.49 -2.02
N ARG A 326 -31.56 -16.49 -2.91
CA ARG A 326 -32.06 -17.85 -2.64
C ARG A 326 -30.98 -18.73 -2.02
N TYR A 327 -31.37 -19.53 -1.03
CA TYR A 327 -30.52 -20.51 -0.35
C TYR A 327 -30.74 -21.90 -0.93
N GLU A 328 -29.71 -22.52 -1.49
CA GLU A 328 -29.65 -23.95 -1.78
C GLU A 328 -28.39 -24.53 -1.12
N VAL A 329 -28.56 -25.55 -0.27
CA VAL A 329 -27.45 -26.16 0.48
C VAL A 329 -26.53 -26.91 -0.48
N LEU A 330 -25.23 -26.67 -0.37
CA LEU A 330 -24.25 -27.19 -1.33
C LEU A 330 -23.83 -28.65 -1.14
N ASP A 331 -24.31 -29.36 -0.10
CA ASP A 331 -23.70 -30.65 0.29
C ASP A 331 -24.68 -31.77 0.67
N GLY A 332 -25.98 -31.64 0.35
CA GLY A 332 -26.99 -32.62 0.77
C GLY A 332 -27.17 -32.75 2.30
N ARG A 333 -26.40 -32.01 3.11
CA ARG A 333 -26.65 -31.83 4.54
C ARG A 333 -27.76 -30.80 4.75
N ARG A 334 -28.65 -31.06 5.71
CA ARG A 334 -29.65 -30.07 6.14
C ARG A 334 -28.95 -28.93 6.86
N ALA A 335 -29.34 -27.69 6.54
CA ALA A 335 -28.97 -26.49 7.29
C ALA A 335 -29.25 -26.69 8.79
N THR A 336 -28.35 -26.24 9.66
CA THR A 336 -28.62 -26.32 11.10
C THR A 336 -29.65 -25.27 11.53
N LYS A 337 -30.41 -25.56 12.58
CA LYS A 337 -31.51 -24.69 13.07
C LYS A 337 -31.06 -23.27 13.43
N VAL A 338 -29.78 -23.11 13.79
CA VAL A 338 -29.18 -21.80 14.09
C VAL A 338 -29.01 -20.96 12.84
N GLU A 339 -28.66 -21.58 11.72
CA GLU A 339 -28.42 -20.93 10.42
C GLU A 339 -29.75 -20.45 9.82
N THR A 340 -30.78 -21.29 9.89
CA THR A 340 -32.14 -20.94 9.44
C THR A 340 -32.73 -19.80 10.27
N ASN A 341 -32.55 -19.83 11.59
CA ASN A 341 -33.08 -18.79 12.49
C ASN A 341 -32.42 -17.42 12.25
N ARG A 342 -31.08 -17.37 12.10
CA ARG A 342 -30.38 -16.11 11.81
C ARG A 342 -30.76 -15.54 10.45
N LEU A 343 -31.06 -16.38 9.47
CA LEU A 343 -31.56 -15.94 8.16
C LEU A 343 -32.97 -15.34 8.27
N GLU A 344 -33.87 -16.00 9.00
CA GLU A 344 -35.22 -15.50 9.24
C GLU A 344 -35.21 -14.19 10.04
N GLU A 345 -34.29 -14.06 10.99
CA GLU A 345 -34.08 -12.82 11.74
C GLU A 345 -33.56 -11.69 10.84
N ALA A 346 -32.56 -11.98 9.98
CA ALA A 346 -32.08 -11.01 9.00
C ALA A 346 -33.20 -10.59 8.02
N ARG A 347 -33.99 -11.53 7.50
CA ARG A 347 -35.15 -11.24 6.63
C ARG A 347 -36.23 -10.42 7.35
N ARG A 348 -36.53 -10.72 8.62
CA ARG A 348 -37.47 -9.95 9.45
C ARG A 348 -36.99 -8.52 9.67
N LEU A 349 -35.71 -8.34 10.00
CA LEU A 349 -35.11 -7.01 10.15
C LEU A 349 -35.17 -6.22 8.84
N LEU A 350 -34.99 -6.90 7.70
CA LEU A 350 -35.06 -6.30 6.39
C LEU A 350 -36.46 -5.81 6.02
N LEU A 351 -37.46 -6.65 6.23
CA LEU A 351 -38.87 -6.29 6.07
C LEU A 351 -39.24 -5.08 6.96
N ARG A 352 -38.66 -4.98 8.17
CA ARG A 352 -38.84 -3.81 9.03
C ARG A 352 -38.16 -2.56 8.46
N VAL A 353 -36.94 -2.66 7.93
CA VAL A 353 -36.21 -1.54 7.33
C VAL A 353 -36.86 -1.08 6.02
N GLU A 354 -37.28 -1.99 5.15
CA GLU A 354 -38.03 -1.70 3.93
C GLU A 354 -39.39 -1.09 4.24
N ALA A 355 -40.10 -1.59 5.27
CA ALA A 355 -41.33 -0.97 5.75
C ALA A 355 -41.08 0.47 6.23
N VAL A 356 -39.99 0.72 6.96
CA VAL A 356 -39.61 2.08 7.40
C VAL A 356 -39.24 2.98 6.21
N ARG A 357 -38.50 2.47 5.22
CA ARG A 357 -38.18 3.20 3.98
C ARG A 357 -39.42 3.52 3.15
N ALA A 358 -40.33 2.56 3.01
CA ALA A 358 -41.60 2.71 2.31
C ALA A 358 -42.50 3.74 3.02
N VAL A 359 -42.54 3.73 4.36
CA VAL A 359 -43.26 4.74 5.17
C VAL A 359 -42.62 6.13 5.01
N SER A 360 -41.28 6.24 5.01
CA SER A 360 -40.59 7.52 4.77
C SER A 360 -40.83 8.06 3.36
N TRP A 361 -40.94 7.19 2.36
CA TRP A 361 -41.25 7.55 0.98
C TRP A 361 -42.71 7.99 0.81
N LEU A 362 -43.65 7.26 1.44
CA LEU A 362 -45.08 7.60 1.48
C LEU A 362 -45.37 8.93 2.20
N TRP A 363 -44.48 9.38 3.08
CA TRP A 363 -44.59 10.66 3.80
C TRP A 363 -43.81 11.80 3.15
N GLY A 364 -43.25 11.61 1.95
CA GLY A 364 -42.72 12.70 1.13
C GLY A 364 -41.51 13.44 1.71
N THR A 365 -40.71 12.84 2.59
CA THR A 365 -39.44 13.43 3.02
C THR A 365 -38.33 13.16 2.01
N THR A 366 -38.38 13.86 0.88
CA THR A 366 -37.24 13.97 -0.03
C THR A 366 -36.31 15.09 0.45
N SER A 367 -35.18 14.73 1.08
CA SER A 367 -33.87 15.31 0.74
C SER A 367 -32.71 14.71 1.54
N PRO A 368 -31.63 14.29 0.87
CA PRO A 368 -30.33 14.06 1.48
C PRO A 368 -29.60 15.41 1.58
N ALA A 369 -29.63 16.07 2.73
CA ALA A 369 -28.81 17.25 2.99
C ALA A 369 -28.01 17.06 4.27
N TYR A 370 -26.69 17.14 4.11
CA TYR A 370 -25.71 17.49 5.15
C TYR A 370 -26.28 18.58 6.08
N ALA A 371 -26.17 18.38 7.38
CA ALA A 371 -26.13 19.49 8.32
C ALA A 371 -25.13 19.17 9.44
N ALA A 372 -23.97 19.80 9.35
CA ALA A 372 -23.03 19.96 10.46
C ALA A 372 -23.58 21.02 11.46
N PRO A 373 -22.99 21.15 12.66
CA PRO A 373 -23.63 21.71 13.85
C PRO A 373 -23.46 23.22 13.99
N LEU A 374 -24.24 23.86 14.87
CA LEU A 374 -23.86 24.88 15.88
C LEU A 374 -25.06 25.75 16.28
N GLY A 375 -25.36 25.79 17.58
CA GLY A 375 -25.45 27.02 18.37
C GLY A 375 -26.90 27.52 18.53
N THR A 376 -27.37 28.14 19.60
CA THR A 376 -26.80 28.70 20.83
C THR A 376 -27.96 28.98 21.80
N GLY A 377 -27.73 28.81 23.11
CA GLY A 377 -28.25 29.72 24.15
C GLY A 377 -29.66 29.48 24.73
N GLY A 378 -29.74 29.54 26.08
CA GLY A 378 -30.94 30.08 26.75
C GLY A 378 -31.60 29.22 27.83
N ASN A 379 -30.88 28.98 28.92
CA ASN A 379 -31.32 28.81 30.31
C ASN A 379 -32.83 28.97 30.68
N ARG A 380 -33.39 28.00 31.43
CA ARG A 380 -33.92 28.16 32.81
C ARG A 380 -34.67 26.91 33.33
N ASP A 381 -34.08 26.33 34.36
CA ASP A 381 -34.63 25.87 35.66
C ASP A 381 -35.88 24.99 35.78
N ALA A 382 -35.66 23.95 36.60
CA ALA A 382 -36.50 23.41 37.67
C ALA A 382 -37.27 22.08 37.45
N SER A 383 -36.71 21.06 38.11
CA SER A 383 -37.38 20.04 38.95
C SER A 383 -38.21 18.93 38.33
N GLY A 384 -37.76 17.69 38.59
CA GLY A 384 -38.64 16.64 39.09
C GLY A 384 -39.05 15.55 38.11
N GLY A 385 -38.76 14.31 38.49
CA GLY A 385 -39.66 13.18 38.20
C GLY A 385 -39.28 12.31 37.02
N ALA A 386 -38.67 11.17 37.33
CA ALA A 386 -38.68 10.01 36.47
C ALA A 386 -40.13 9.60 36.11
N SER A 387 -40.28 9.08 34.89
CA SER A 387 -41.19 7.98 34.47
C SER A 387 -42.21 8.31 33.39
N ARG A 388 -42.30 7.36 32.44
CA ARG A 388 -43.43 6.97 31.59
C ARG A 388 -43.56 7.60 30.20
N LEU A 389 -43.32 6.72 29.23
CA LEU A 389 -44.15 6.48 28.04
C LEU A 389 -45.42 7.35 27.95
N GLY A 390 -45.52 8.11 26.86
CA GLY A 390 -46.73 8.84 26.51
C GLY A 390 -46.67 9.34 25.08
N VAL A 391 -46.96 8.47 24.13
CA VAL A 391 -47.27 8.83 22.74
C VAL A 391 -48.48 9.76 22.76
N HIS A 392 -48.29 11.04 22.40
CA HIS A 392 -49.37 11.95 22.04
C HIS A 392 -49.40 12.16 20.53
N ILE A 393 -50.13 11.26 19.88
CA ILE A 393 -50.71 11.48 18.55
C ILE A 393 -51.82 12.51 18.74
N ALA A 394 -51.55 13.76 18.37
CA ALA A 394 -52.58 14.78 18.21
C ALA A 394 -53.14 14.72 16.78
N ARG A 395 -54.32 14.08 16.69
CA ARG A 395 -55.42 14.31 15.74
C ARG A 395 -55.16 15.29 14.59
N ARG A 396 -55.20 14.74 13.36
CA ARG A 396 -56.00 15.31 12.27
C ARG A 396 -56.55 14.18 11.40
N GLU A 397 -57.71 13.68 11.80
CA GLU A 397 -58.59 12.95 10.89
C GLU A 397 -59.07 13.92 9.82
N THR A 398 -58.62 13.72 8.57
CA THR A 398 -59.37 14.15 7.41
C THR A 398 -59.40 12.99 6.41
N ARG A 399 -60.57 12.35 6.38
CA ARG A 399 -61.16 11.49 5.33
C ARG A 399 -60.22 10.97 4.24
N ALA A 400 -59.82 9.70 4.37
CA ALA A 400 -59.60 8.80 3.25
C ALA A 400 -60.13 7.40 3.62
N HIS A 401 -61.41 7.16 3.31
CA HIS A 401 -62.04 5.86 3.48
C HIS A 401 -61.54 4.91 2.38
N SER A 402 -60.56 4.07 2.72
CA SER A 402 -60.34 2.69 2.20
C SER A 402 -58.91 2.16 2.45
N SER A 403 -57.94 3.00 2.81
CA SER A 403 -56.53 2.59 2.98
C SER A 403 -56.11 2.27 4.43
N GLY A 404 -56.91 2.66 5.43
CA GLY A 404 -56.57 2.48 6.85
C GLY A 404 -56.63 1.03 7.35
N ALA A 405 -57.49 0.19 6.74
CA ALA A 405 -57.64 -1.21 7.14
C ALA A 405 -56.42 -2.06 6.72
N LEU A 406 -55.84 -1.80 5.54
CA LEU A 406 -54.65 -2.51 5.04
C LEU A 406 -53.39 -2.14 5.84
N LEU A 407 -53.25 -0.85 6.20
CA LEU A 407 -52.12 -0.37 7.02
C LEU A 407 -52.19 -0.87 8.47
N ALA A 408 -53.38 -0.93 9.08
CA ALA A 408 -53.56 -1.53 10.40
C ALA A 408 -53.27 -3.05 10.41
N THR A 409 -53.50 -3.73 9.29
CA THR A 409 -53.24 -5.16 9.14
C THR A 409 -51.75 -5.45 8.95
N LEU A 410 -51.04 -4.62 8.17
CA LEU A 410 -49.57 -4.70 8.01
C LEU A 410 -48.81 -4.35 9.30
N PHE A 411 -49.27 -3.36 10.07
CA PHE A 411 -48.66 -3.01 11.36
C PHE A 411 -48.90 -4.08 12.43
N ARG A 412 -50.07 -4.75 12.43
CA ARG A 412 -50.34 -5.88 13.34
C ARG A 412 -49.54 -7.13 12.99
N TYR A 413 -49.21 -7.36 11.71
CA TYR A 413 -48.34 -8.48 11.31
C TYR A 413 -46.86 -8.24 11.71
N SER A 414 -46.38 -6.99 11.68
CA SER A 414 -45.01 -6.63 12.07
C SER A 414 -44.72 -6.71 13.58
N VAL A 415 -45.75 -6.67 14.44
CA VAL A 415 -45.60 -6.66 15.91
C VAL A 415 -45.86 -8.05 16.53
N LYS A 416 -46.43 -9.00 15.78
CA LYS A 416 -46.70 -10.38 16.24
C LYS A 416 -45.78 -11.47 15.65
N THR A 417 -44.76 -11.10 14.89
CA THR A 417 -43.70 -11.99 14.39
C THR A 417 -42.32 -11.36 14.58
#